data_AF-A0A0J8VM60-F1
#
_entry.id   AF-A0A0J8VM60-F1
#
_cell.length_a   1.000
_cell.length_b   1.000
_cell.length_c   1.000
_cell.angle_alpha   90.00
_cell.angle_beta   90.00
_cell.angle_gamma   90.00
#
_symmetry.space_group_name_H-M   'P 1'
#
loop_
_entity.id
_entity.type
_entity.pdbx_description
1 polymer ?
#
loop_
_entity_poly.entity_id
_entity_poly.type
_entity_poly.pdbx_seq_one_letter_code
_entity_poly.pdbx_strand_id
1 'polypeptide(L)'
;MTQQNVNTAAKESKESSLKTSHILDLFYYVEEVSACQAQPQSFTPPAGAEELTAFDEEGPDYYSVWLADGWPVAIAAPMDGFFRVLTGEAA
;
A
#
# COMPACT_ATOMS: atom_id res chain seq x y z
N MET A 1 8.32 15.48 45.53
CA MET A 1 7.58 14.46 44.76
C MET A 1 7.98 14.62 43.30
N THR A 2 8.80 13.70 42.81
CA THR A 2 9.36 13.70 41.45
C THR A 2 8.28 13.25 40.47
N GLN A 3 7.85 14.14 39.58
CA GLN A 3 6.90 13.79 38.52
C GLN A 3 7.61 12.90 37.50
N GLN A 4 7.10 11.68 37.36
CA GLN A 4 7.59 10.70 36.40
C GLN A 4 7.22 11.17 34.98
N ASN A 5 8.24 11.35 34.14
CA ASN A 5 8.12 11.56 32.71
C ASN A 5 7.48 10.31 32.08
N VAL A 6 6.22 10.44 31.65
CA VAL A 6 5.53 9.40 30.89
C VAL A 6 6.04 9.48 29.44
N ASN A 7 7.11 8.73 29.14
CA ASN A 7 7.45 8.37 27.77
C ASN A 7 6.41 7.36 27.26
N THR A 8 5.21 7.84 26.93
CA THR A 8 4.34 7.11 26.02
C THR A 8 4.98 7.27 24.64
N ALA A 9 5.77 6.27 24.23
CA ALA A 9 6.04 6.05 22.83
C ALA A 9 4.69 5.80 22.15
N ALA A 10 4.05 6.87 21.69
CA ALA A 10 3.10 6.76 20.61
C ALA A 10 3.91 6.10 19.50
N LYS A 11 3.61 4.82 19.24
CA LYS A 11 3.96 4.18 18.00
C LYS A 11 3.31 5.09 16.98
N GLU A 12 4.10 6.00 16.43
CA GLU A 12 3.75 6.73 15.23
C GLU A 12 3.41 5.60 14.26
N SER A 13 2.11 5.34 14.10
CA SER A 13 1.63 4.96 12.79
C SER A 13 2.37 5.92 11.89
N LYS A 14 3.30 5.40 11.09
CA LYS A 14 3.84 6.16 9.97
C LYS A 14 2.60 6.49 9.18
N GLU A 15 2.00 7.63 9.50
CA GLU A 15 0.99 8.27 8.73
C GLU A 15 1.78 8.66 7.51
N SER A 16 1.84 7.72 6.55
CA SER A 16 2.61 7.87 5.35
C SER A 16 2.24 9.24 4.83
N SER A 17 3.17 10.20 4.85
CA SER A 17 2.89 11.60 4.50
C SER A 17 2.49 11.77 3.02
N LEU A 18 2.24 10.66 2.34
CA LEU A 18 1.65 10.53 1.04
C LEU A 18 0.16 10.82 1.16
N LYS A 19 -0.27 11.90 0.51
CA LYS A 19 -1.67 12.18 0.27
C LYS A 19 -2.31 11.02 -0.49
N THR A 20 -3.61 10.82 -0.30
CA THR A 20 -4.44 9.88 -1.06
C THR A 20 -4.15 9.92 -2.56
N SER A 21 -4.02 11.13 -3.14
CA SER A 21 -3.70 11.32 -4.55
C SER A 21 -2.40 10.65 -5.01
N HIS A 22 -1.35 10.61 -4.17
CA HIS A 22 -0.10 9.92 -4.51
C HIS A 22 -0.23 8.41 -4.42
N ILE A 23 -1.05 7.91 -3.49
CA ILE A 23 -1.32 6.48 -3.37
C ILE A 23 -2.13 6.00 -4.59
N LEU A 24 -3.10 6.79 -5.04
CA LEU A 24 -3.84 6.53 -6.27
C LEU A 24 -2.93 6.57 -7.52
N ASP A 25 -2.02 7.54 -7.59
CA ASP A 25 -1.03 7.59 -8.68
C ASP A 25 -0.16 6.32 -8.74
N LEU A 26 0.32 5.85 -7.59
CA LEU A 26 1.02 4.56 -7.47
C LEU A 26 0.11 3.39 -7.85
N PHE A 27 -1.17 3.44 -7.49
CA PHE A 27 -2.14 2.41 -7.82
C PHE A 27 -2.28 2.27 -9.34
N TYR A 28 -2.56 3.38 -10.04
CA TYR A 28 -2.69 3.41 -11.50
C TYR A 28 -1.38 3.05 -12.20
N TYR A 29 -0.23 3.47 -11.65
CA TYR A 29 1.07 3.07 -12.16
C TYR A 29 1.25 1.54 -12.13
N VAL A 30 0.97 0.90 -10.99
CA VAL A 30 1.05 -0.56 -10.89
C VAL A 30 0.04 -1.20 -11.83
N GLU A 31 -1.19 -0.70 -11.89
CA GLU A 31 -2.23 -1.23 -12.78
C GLU A 31 -1.76 -1.23 -14.25
N GLU A 32 -1.21 -0.11 -14.72
CA GLU A 32 -0.72 0.04 -16.09
C GLU A 32 0.49 -0.87 -16.37
N VAL A 33 1.49 -0.88 -15.48
CA VAL A 33 2.70 -1.68 -15.69
C VAL A 33 2.39 -3.18 -15.60
N SER A 34 1.48 -3.57 -14.71
CA SER A 34 1.05 -4.97 -14.55
C SER A 34 0.00 -5.40 -15.58
N ALA A 35 -0.52 -4.49 -16.43
CA ALA A 35 -1.51 -4.80 -17.46
C ALA A 35 -1.02 -5.87 -18.45
N CYS A 36 0.28 -5.84 -18.78
CA CYS A 36 0.93 -6.79 -19.68
C CYS A 36 1.59 -7.98 -18.96
N GLN A 37 1.49 -8.05 -17.63
CA GLN A 37 2.12 -9.09 -16.82
C GLN A 37 1.13 -10.20 -16.48
N ALA A 38 1.63 -11.44 -16.41
CA ALA A 38 0.85 -12.57 -15.92
C ALA A 38 0.53 -12.37 -14.42
N GLN A 39 -0.75 -12.27 -14.09
CA GLN A 39 -1.20 -12.05 -12.72
C GLN A 39 -1.32 -13.39 -11.97
N PRO A 40 -0.80 -13.50 -10.74
CA PRO A 40 -1.00 -14.70 -9.94
C PRO A 40 -2.48 -14.84 -9.54
N GLN A 41 -2.94 -16.07 -9.29
CA GLN A 41 -4.31 -16.30 -8.76
C GLN A 41 -4.48 -15.87 -7.31
N SER A 42 -3.38 -15.69 -6.58
CA SER A 42 -3.37 -15.25 -5.20
C SER A 42 -2.12 -14.42 -4.98
N PHE A 43 -2.29 -13.32 -4.26
CA PHE A 43 -1.19 -12.48 -3.80
C PHE A 43 -1.07 -12.60 -2.29
N THR A 44 0.16 -12.79 -1.80
CA THR A 44 0.50 -12.65 -0.40
C THR A 44 1.52 -11.53 -0.28
N PRO A 45 1.25 -10.48 0.52
CA PRO A 45 2.18 -9.37 0.66
C PRO A 45 3.53 -9.85 1.19
N PRO A 46 4.65 -9.39 0.60
CA PRO A 46 5.97 -9.79 1.06
C PRO A 46 6.20 -9.35 2.51
N ALA A 47 6.95 -10.16 3.25
CA ALA A 47 7.24 -9.87 4.65
C ALA A 47 8.02 -8.55 4.78
N GLY A 48 7.48 -7.62 5.57
CA GLY A 48 8.06 -6.29 5.73
C GLY A 48 7.57 -5.25 4.71
N ALA A 49 6.66 -5.62 3.80
CA ALA A 49 5.99 -4.64 2.95
C ALA A 49 5.09 -3.71 3.78
N GLU A 50 5.12 -2.43 3.45
CA GLU A 50 4.25 -1.41 4.03
C GLU A 50 2.97 -1.32 3.19
N GLU A 51 1.81 -1.46 3.82
CA GLU A 51 0.52 -1.26 3.17
C GLU A 51 0.13 0.22 3.26
N LEU A 52 -0.10 0.84 2.11
CA LEU A 52 -0.68 2.17 1.97
C LEU A 52 -2.12 2.03 1.53
N THR A 53 -3.02 2.74 2.20
CA THR A 53 -4.45 2.71 1.88
C THR A 53 -4.90 4.10 1.42
N ALA A 54 -5.49 4.18 0.24
CA ALA A 54 -6.20 5.35 -0.26
C ALA A 54 -7.70 5.13 -0.15
N PHE A 55 -8.41 6.11 0.38
CA PHE A 55 -9.87 6.14 0.35
C PHE A 55 -10.31 7.09 -0.74
N ASP A 56 -11.19 6.63 -1.61
CA ASP A 56 -11.80 7.52 -2.58
C ASP A 56 -12.72 8.51 -1.85
N GLU A 57 -12.65 9.80 -2.18
CA GLU A 57 -13.53 10.80 -1.56
C GLU A 57 -14.97 10.72 -2.11
N GLU A 58 -15.16 10.07 -3.26
CA GLU A 58 -16.43 9.96 -3.97
C GLU A 58 -17.16 8.63 -3.71
N GLY A 59 -16.53 7.65 -3.06
CA GLY A 59 -17.09 6.31 -2.86
C GLY A 59 -16.66 5.61 -1.56
N PRO A 60 -17.32 4.49 -1.19
CA PRO A 60 -16.90 3.66 -0.07
C PRO A 60 -15.66 2.82 -0.38
N ASP A 61 -15.19 2.85 -1.64
CA ASP A 61 -14.06 2.06 -2.11
C ASP A 61 -12.74 2.59 -1.57
N TYR A 62 -11.87 1.63 -1.24
CA TYR A 62 -10.52 1.91 -0.82
C TYR A 62 -9.55 1.05 -1.61
N TYR A 63 -8.40 1.63 -1.90
CA TYR A 63 -7.33 1.04 -2.66
C TYR A 63 -6.15 0.80 -1.73
N SER A 64 -5.66 -0.44 -1.70
CA SER A 64 -4.45 -0.80 -0.99
C SER A 64 -3.29 -0.93 -1.97
N VAL A 65 -2.14 -0.36 -1.61
CA VAL A 65 -0.88 -0.47 -2.35
C VAL A 65 0.17 -1.00 -1.39
N TRP A 66 0.85 -2.09 -1.73
CA TRP A 66 1.97 -2.62 -0.96
C TRP A 66 3.29 -2.11 -1.51
N LEU A 67 4.12 -1.56 -0.61
CA LEU A 67 5.47 -1.11 -0.88
C LEU A 67 6.48 -2.06 -0.23
N ALA A 68 7.41 -2.63 -0.99
CA ALA A 68 8.59 -3.32 -0.46
C ALA A 68 9.82 -2.44 -0.70
N ASP A 69 10.60 -2.13 0.35
CA ASP A 69 11.79 -1.26 0.27
C ASP A 69 11.52 0.10 -0.43
N GLY A 70 10.30 0.63 -0.28
CA GLY A 70 9.87 1.89 -0.89
C GLY A 70 9.40 1.78 -2.35
N TRP A 71 9.38 0.58 -2.93
CA TRP A 71 8.88 0.30 -4.27
C TRP A 71 7.51 -0.37 -4.26
N PRO A 72 6.56 0.05 -5.12
CA PRO A 72 5.29 -0.63 -5.23
C PRO A 72 5.48 -2.04 -5.80
N VAL A 73 4.95 -3.02 -5.09
CA VAL A 73 5.01 -4.43 -5.48
C VAL A 73 3.65 -5.00 -5.82
N ALA A 74 2.58 -4.44 -5.25
CA ALA A 74 1.23 -4.90 -5.53
C ALA A 74 0.19 -3.85 -5.19
N ILE A 75 -1.00 -4.04 -5.75
CA ILE A 75 -2.19 -3.25 -5.50
C ILE A 75 -3.39 -4.16 -5.29
N ALA A 76 -4.38 -3.68 -4.55
CA ALA A 76 -5.69 -4.30 -4.46
C ALA A 76 -6.78 -3.24 -4.31
N ALA A 77 -7.93 -3.53 -4.90
CA ALA A 77 -9.21 -2.93 -4.56
C ALA A 77 -10.07 -4.06 -3.95
N PRO A 78 -10.05 -4.24 -2.61
CA PRO A 78 -10.67 -5.38 -1.96
C PRO A 78 -12.19 -5.45 -2.16
N MET A 79 -12.84 -4.30 -2.34
CA MET A 79 -14.28 -4.22 -2.59
C MET A 79 -14.67 -4.76 -3.97
N ASP A 80 -13.82 -4.54 -4.98
CA ASP A 80 -13.98 -5.13 -6.32
C ASP A 80 -13.43 -6.56 -6.43
N GLY A 81 -12.75 -7.06 -5.38
CA GLY A 81 -11.99 -8.31 -5.44
C GLY A 81 -10.82 -8.23 -6.44
N PHE A 82 -10.37 -7.03 -6.76
CA PHE A 82 -9.31 -6.78 -7.72
C PHE A 82 -7.96 -6.74 -7.00
N PHE A 83 -6.97 -7.40 -7.59
CA PHE A 83 -5.58 -7.26 -7.15
C PHE A 83 -4.65 -7.45 -8.34
N ARG A 84 -3.54 -6.74 -8.32
CA ARG A 84 -2.45 -6.91 -9.28
C ARG A 84 -1.11 -6.87 -8.57
N VAL A 85 -0.16 -7.59 -9.12
CA VAL A 85 1.19 -7.69 -8.59
C VAL A 85 2.13 -7.24 -9.69
N LEU A 86 3.06 -6.35 -9.33
CA LEU A 86 4.24 -6.11 -10.15
C LEU A 86 5.15 -7.29 -9.98
N THR A 87 5.20 -8.15 -10.99
CA THR A 87 6.30 -9.10 -11.11
C THR A 87 7.51 -8.28 -11.53
N GLY A 88 8.30 -7.85 -10.55
CA GLY A 88 9.63 -7.33 -10.84
C GLY A 88 10.41 -8.42 -11.58
N GLU A 89 10.99 -8.07 -12.72
CA GLU A 89 12.14 -8.81 -13.25
C GLU A 89 13.19 -8.85 -12.14
N ALA A 90 13.17 -9.89 -11.33
CA ALA A 90 14.32 -10.29 -10.56
C ALA A 90 15.34 -10.85 -11.57
N ALA A 91 16.07 -9.96 -12.23
CA ALA A 91 17.28 -10.27 -12.99
C ALA A 91 18.23 -9.07 -12.99
#